data_AF-S4Q097-F1
#
_entry.id   AF-S4Q097-F1
#
_cell.length_a   1.000
_cell.length_b   1.000
_cell.length_c   1.000
_cell.angle_alpha   90.00
_cell.angle_beta   90.00
_cell.angle_gamma   90.00
#
_symmetry.space_group_name_H-M   'P 1'
#
loop_
_entity.id
_entity.type
_entity.pdbx_description
1 polymer ?
#
loop_
_entity_poly.entity_id
_entity_poly.type
_entity_poly.pdbx_seq_one_letter_code
_entity_poly.pdbx_strand_id
1 'polypeptide(L)'
;KFIVYCLEDASKRCFEEVVDNLCIVFDLNNFTLSCMDYQVLKNLIWLLSRHYPERLGICLIINAPAFFSGCWAVIKGWLDENTA
;
A
#
# COMPACT_ATOMS: atom_id res chain seq x y z
N LYS A 1 3.51 -5.83 11.88
CA LYS A 1 4.91 -5.83 12.41
C LYS A 1 5.93 -5.75 11.27
N PHE A 2 5.96 -6.73 10.34
CA PHE A 2 6.89 -6.70 9.19
C PHE A 2 6.74 -5.44 8.31
N ILE A 3 5.51 -5.08 7.92
CA ILE A 3 5.23 -3.86 7.14
C ILE A 3 5.80 -2.60 7.80
N VAL A 4 5.55 -2.42 9.11
CA VAL A 4 6.06 -1.28 9.87
C VAL A 4 7.59 -1.25 9.84
N TYR A 5 8.24 -2.41 10.03
CA TYR A 5 9.70 -2.49 9.94
C TYR A 5 10.23 -2.04 8.57
N CYS A 6 9.59 -2.47 7.47
CA CYS A 6 9.98 -2.05 6.12
C CYS A 6 9.78 -0.54 5.90
N LEU A 7 8.68 0.03 6.39
CA LEU A 7 8.40 1.46 6.27
C LEU A 7 9.40 2.30 7.08
N GLU A 8 9.77 1.85 8.28
CA GLU A 8 10.77 2.49 9.11
C GLU A 8 12.18 2.39 8.51
N ASP A 9 12.57 1.23 7.96
CA ASP A 9 13.87 1.08 7.28
C ASP A 9 13.95 1.96 6.02
N ALA A 10 12.86 2.02 5.25
CA ALA A 10 12.77 2.89 4.08
C ALA A 10 12.85 4.37 4.49
N SER A 11 12.13 4.77 5.53
CA SER A 11 12.12 6.16 6.03
C SER A 11 13.49 6.61 6.54
N LYS A 12 14.32 5.71 7.08
CA LYS A 12 15.70 6.02 7.48
C LYS A 12 16.64 6.29 6.30
N ARG A 13 16.27 5.86 5.09
CA ARG A 13 17.05 6.07 3.86
C ARG A 13 16.62 7.34 3.12
N CYS A 14 15.55 7.97 3.57
CA CYS A 14 15.05 9.26 3.08
C CYS A 14 15.88 10.41 3.64
N PHE A 15 15.93 11.53 2.91
CA PHE A 15 16.61 12.74 3.39
C PHE A 15 15.73 13.44 4.42
N GLU A 16 16.26 13.76 5.61
CA GLU A 16 15.47 14.43 6.67
C GLU A 16 14.96 15.83 6.27
N GLU A 17 15.65 16.49 5.33
CA GLU A 17 15.34 17.87 4.91
C GLU A 17 14.23 17.96 3.85
N VAL A 18 13.87 16.84 3.20
CA VAL A 18 12.82 16.78 2.17
C VAL A 18 11.79 15.76 2.60
N VAL A 19 10.49 16.11 2.52
CA VAL A 19 9.43 15.13 2.69
C VAL A 19 9.50 14.16 1.51
N ASP A 20 10.20 13.04 1.70
CA ASP A 20 10.33 12.00 0.69
C ASP A 20 9.04 11.20 0.56
N ASN A 21 8.69 10.94 -0.69
CA ASN A 21 7.53 10.16 -1.07
C ASN A 21 7.91 8.70 -1.27
N LEU A 22 7.24 7.81 -0.53
CA LEU A 22 7.38 6.36 -0.65
C LEU A 22 6.71 5.86 -1.93
N CYS A 23 7.40 4.98 -2.64
CA CYS A 23 6.86 4.16 -3.71
C CYS A 23 6.67 2.74 -3.18
N ILE A 24 5.42 2.25 -3.13
CA ILE A 24 5.09 0.89 -2.70
C ILE A 24 4.68 0.08 -3.93
N VAL A 25 5.35 -1.05 -4.15
CA VAL A 25 5.04 -1.96 -5.26
C VAL A 25 4.43 -3.24 -4.71
N PHE A 26 3.22 -3.54 -5.15
CA PHE A 26 2.54 -4.82 -4.95
C PHE A 26 2.71 -5.66 -6.22
N ASP A 27 3.51 -6.71 -6.13
CA ASP A 27 3.61 -7.72 -7.19
C ASP A 27 2.60 -8.84 -6.94
N LEU A 28 1.64 -8.96 -7.85
CA LEU A 28 0.57 -9.95 -7.80
C LEU A 28 0.86 -11.17 -8.69
N ASN A 29 2.12 -11.39 -9.05
CA ASN A 29 2.50 -12.60 -9.76
C ASN A 29 2.11 -13.86 -8.96
N ASN A 30 1.42 -14.79 -9.61
CA ASN A 30 0.80 -15.98 -8.98
C ASN A 30 -0.24 -15.68 -7.90
N PHE A 31 -0.83 -14.48 -7.88
CA PHE A 31 -1.88 -14.13 -6.94
C PHE A 31 -3.15 -14.95 -7.19
N THR A 32 -3.69 -15.55 -6.14
CA THR A 32 -4.95 -16.31 -6.17
C THR A 32 -5.92 -15.76 -5.13
N LEU A 33 -7.22 -16.07 -5.26
CA LEU A 33 -8.23 -15.61 -4.30
C LEU A 33 -7.96 -16.08 -2.87
N SER A 34 -7.29 -17.21 -2.67
CA SER A 34 -6.89 -17.68 -1.33
C SER A 34 -5.83 -16.82 -0.67
N CYS A 35 -5.12 -15.98 -1.45
CA CYS A 35 -4.14 -15.03 -0.94
C CYS A 35 -4.76 -13.68 -0.54
N MET A 36 -6.06 -13.47 -0.75
CA MET A 36 -6.73 -12.21 -0.36
C MET A 36 -6.94 -12.16 1.16
N ASP A 37 -6.06 -11.41 1.83
CA ASP A 37 -6.26 -10.98 3.22
C ASP A 37 -6.69 -9.50 3.26
N TYR A 38 -8.01 -9.28 3.29
CA TYR A 38 -8.59 -7.95 3.37
C TYR A 38 -8.29 -7.24 4.71
N GLN A 39 -8.03 -7.98 5.78
CA GLN A 39 -7.71 -7.39 7.08
C GLN A 39 -6.32 -6.77 7.06
N VAL A 40 -5.34 -7.46 6.46
CA VAL A 40 -3.98 -6.93 6.29
C VAL A 40 -4.01 -5.67 5.41
N LEU A 41 -4.75 -5.70 4.30
CA LEU A 41 -4.92 -4.54 3.40
C LEU A 41 -5.54 -3.34 4.11
N LYS A 42 -6.63 -3.54 4.86
CA LYS A 42 -7.25 -2.47 5.67
C LYS A 42 -6.29 -1.91 6.71
N ASN A 43 -5.56 -2.77 7.41
CA ASN A 43 -4.59 -2.35 8.41
C ASN A 43 -3.44 -1.54 7.78
N LEU A 44 -3.00 -1.92 6.58
CA LEU A 44 -1.98 -1.20 5.83
C LEU A 44 -2.45 0.18 5.40
N ILE A 45 -3.64 0.27 4.80
CA ILE A 45 -4.25 1.56 4.40
C ILE A 45 -4.39 2.45 5.63
N TRP A 46 -4.94 1.92 6.73
CA TRP A 46 -5.08 2.66 7.99
C TRP A 46 -3.73 3.14 8.55
N LEU A 47 -2.69 2.29 8.50
CA LEU A 47 -1.34 2.64 8.95
C LEU A 47 -0.76 3.77 8.10
N LEU A 48 -0.87 3.69 6.78
CA LEU A 48 -0.36 4.71 5.86
C LEU A 48 -1.10 6.04 6.05
N SER A 49 -2.44 6.02 6.06
CA SER A 49 -3.24 7.25 6.26
C SER A 49 -2.98 7.92 7.61
N ARG A 50 -2.72 7.15 8.69
CA ARG A 50 -2.64 7.71 10.04
C ARG A 50 -1.23 7.97 10.56
N HIS A 51 -0.26 7.15 10.19
CA HIS A 51 1.11 7.23 10.71
C HIS A 51 2.13 7.75 9.70
N TYR A 52 1.81 7.69 8.41
CA TYR A 52 2.66 8.23 7.34
C TYR A 52 1.85 9.15 6.41
N PRO A 53 1.09 10.13 6.94
CA PRO A 53 0.29 11.03 6.13
C PRO A 53 1.19 11.81 5.16
N GLU A 54 0.72 11.96 3.92
CA GLU A 54 1.42 12.66 2.83
C GLU A 54 2.80 12.10 2.45
N ARG A 55 3.19 10.93 2.98
CA ARG A 55 4.42 10.22 2.59
C ARG A 55 4.19 9.13 1.57
N LEU A 56 2.95 8.68 1.36
CA LEU A 56 2.65 7.76 0.27
C LEU A 56 2.59 8.54 -1.04
N GLY A 57 3.62 8.42 -1.87
CA GLY A 57 3.66 9.09 -3.18
C GLY A 57 2.91 8.29 -4.24
N ILE A 58 3.29 7.03 -4.41
CA ILE A 58 2.70 6.16 -5.42
C ILE A 58 2.59 4.73 -4.94
N CYS A 59 1.46 4.10 -5.27
CA CYS A 59 1.20 2.68 -5.06
C CYS A 59 1.07 2.02 -6.43
N LEU A 60 1.98 1.11 -6.75
CA LEU A 60 1.99 0.38 -8.01
C LEU A 60 1.52 -1.05 -7.77
N ILE A 61 0.56 -1.50 -8.57
CA ILE A 61 0.08 -2.89 -8.57
C ILE A 61 0.48 -3.48 -9.91
N ILE A 62 1.38 -4.45 -9.89
CA ILE A 62 1.93 -5.10 -11.10
C ILE A 62 1.53 -6.57 -11.16
N ASN A 63 1.49 -7.14 -12.37
CA ASN A 63 1.14 -8.54 -12.61
C ASN A 63 -0.23 -8.96 -12.03
N ALA A 64 -1.16 -8.01 -11.92
CA ALA A 64 -2.49 -8.28 -11.36
C ALA A 64 -3.30 -9.21 -12.28
N PRO A 65 -3.85 -10.33 -11.75
CA PRO A 65 -4.74 -11.18 -12.52
C PRO A 65 -6.07 -10.47 -12.81
N ALA A 66 -6.76 -10.85 -13.88
CA ALA A 66 -7.99 -10.16 -14.33
C ALA A 66 -9.07 -10.03 -13.24
N PHE A 67 -9.19 -11.04 -12.36
CA PHE A 67 -10.16 -11.03 -11.26
C PHE A 67 -9.86 -9.96 -10.18
N PHE A 68 -8.62 -9.44 -10.12
CA PHE A 68 -8.24 -8.41 -9.15
C PHE A 68 -9.05 -7.12 -9.34
N SER A 69 -9.59 -6.87 -10.53
CA SER A 69 -10.50 -5.75 -10.79
C SER A 69 -11.70 -5.71 -9.82
N GLY A 70 -12.26 -6.87 -9.46
CA GLY A 70 -13.34 -6.98 -8.47
C GLY A 70 -12.85 -6.67 -7.05
N CYS A 71 -11.68 -7.17 -6.66
CA CYS A 71 -11.06 -6.84 -5.38
C CYS A 71 -10.75 -5.35 -5.27
N TRP A 72 -10.24 -4.75 -6.34
CA TRP A 72 -9.92 -3.32 -6.41
C TRP A 72 -11.16 -2.43 -6.21
N ALA A 73 -12.32 -2.82 -6.75
CA ALA A 73 -13.57 -2.10 -6.53
C ALA A 73 -13.94 -2.01 -5.03
N VAL A 74 -13.65 -3.06 -4.25
CA VAL A 74 -13.85 -3.07 -2.79
C VAL A 74 -12.79 -2.22 -2.10
N ILE A 75 -11.51 -2.39 -2.46
CA ILE A 75 -10.37 -1.70 -1.84
C ILE A 75 -10.47 -0.18 -2.01
N LYS A 76 -10.90 0.30 -3.19
CA LYS A 76 -11.10 1.73 -3.44
C LYS A 76 -12.05 2.39 -2.46
N GLY A 77 -13.06 1.66 -1.96
CA GLY A 77 -13.98 2.18 -0.94
C GLY A 77 -13.32 2.44 0.42
N TRP A 78 -12.08 2.02 0.62
CA TRP A 78 -11.31 2.23 1.85
C TRP A 78 -10.22 3.29 1.72
N LEU A 79 -9.95 3.77 0.50
CA LEU A 79 -8.96 4.81 0.24
C LEU A 79 -9.60 6.19 0.41
N ASP A 80 -8.87 7.12 1.03
CA ASP A 80 -9.25 8.53 1.08
C ASP A 80 -9.23 9.14 -0.33
N GLU A 81 -10.05 10.16 -0.61
CA GLU A 81 -10.18 10.76 -1.96
C GLU A 81 -8.84 11.21 -2.58
N ASN A 82 -7.90 11.66 -1.74
CA ASN A 82 -6.57 12.10 -2.19
C ASN A 82 -5.62 10.94 -2.54
N THR A 83 -6.00 9.70 -2.22
CA THR A 83 -5.18 8.48 -2.37
C THR A 83 -5.83 7.43 -3.29
N ALA A 84 -7.11 7.61 -3.66
CA ALA A 84 -7.94 6.66 -4.40
C ALA A 84 -7.66 6.58 -5.91
#